data_AF-A0A7C9ETJ9-F1
#
_entry.id   AF-A0A7C9ETJ9-F1
#
_cell.length_a   1.000
_cell.length_b   1.000
_cell.length_c   1.000
_cell.angle_alpha   90.00
_cell.angle_beta   90.00
_cell.angle_gamma   90.00
#
_symmetry.space_group_name_H-M   'P 1'
#
loop_
_entity.id
_entity.type
_entity.pdbx_description
1 polymer ?
#
loop_
_entity_poly.entity_id
_entity_poly.type
_entity_poly.pdbx_seq_one_letter_code
_entity_poly.pdbx_strand_id
1 'polypeptide(L)'
;QKVLPVDIDALPHLHAYAHCTKGRAGMTLLLINLSNETSFIAQVENTMNKGLHMAKKVLSREVSFTDRVKKLVSWVGSKVSDGQLQREEYHLTPKDGNLHSQTVMLNGKLLKISEVGDIPSLEPVLASVNSPLYISPLSIAFIVFPN
;
A
#
# COMPACT_ATOMS: atom_id res chain seq x y z
N GLN A 1 -16.30 -10.03 -3.04
CA GLN A 1 -14.97 -9.38 -2.95
C GLN A 1 -14.34 -9.41 -4.33
N LYS A 2 -13.82 -8.29 -4.83
CA LYS A 2 -13.34 -8.14 -6.22
C LYS A 2 -11.81 -8.08 -6.25
N VAL A 3 -11.19 -8.83 -7.16
CA VAL A 3 -9.74 -8.80 -7.41
C VAL A 3 -9.41 -7.61 -8.32
N LEU A 4 -8.29 -6.94 -8.06
CA LEU A 4 -7.78 -5.82 -8.85
C LEU A 4 -6.46 -6.22 -9.53
N PRO A 5 -6.22 -5.79 -10.78
CA PRO A 5 -4.93 -5.98 -11.42
C PRO A 5 -3.86 -5.13 -10.73
N VAL A 6 -2.65 -5.69 -10.60
CA VAL A 6 -1.47 -4.98 -10.11
C VAL A 6 -0.38 -5.14 -11.14
N ASP A 7 0.23 -4.03 -11.52
CA ASP A 7 1.46 -4.00 -12.30
C ASP A 7 2.59 -3.59 -11.34
N ILE A 8 3.67 -4.38 -11.31
CA ILE A 8 4.77 -4.19 -10.37
C ILE A 8 6.09 -4.19 -11.11
N ASP A 9 6.82 -3.07 -10.98
CA ASP A 9 8.19 -2.92 -11.44
C ASP A 9 9.13 -3.11 -10.24
N ALA A 10 9.38 -4.37 -9.86
CA ALA A 10 10.22 -4.70 -8.71
C ALA A 10 11.05 -5.97 -8.96
N LEU A 11 12.05 -6.18 -8.11
CA LEU A 11 12.83 -7.41 -8.07
C LEU A 11 11.92 -8.63 -7.82
N PRO A 12 12.30 -9.83 -8.31
CA PRO A 12 11.45 -11.03 -8.26
C PRO A 12 11.06 -11.50 -6.85
N HIS A 13 11.66 -10.93 -5.81
CA HIS A 13 11.41 -11.27 -4.41
C HIS A 13 10.22 -10.49 -3.81
N LEU A 14 9.71 -9.46 -4.47
CA LEU A 14 8.56 -8.70 -4.01
C LEU A 14 7.32 -9.07 -4.83
N HIS A 15 6.33 -9.64 -4.16
CA HIS A 15 5.05 -9.98 -4.76
C HIS A 15 3.95 -9.04 -4.26
N ALA A 16 3.04 -8.67 -5.15
CA ALA A 16 1.93 -7.77 -4.84
C ALA A 16 0.60 -8.31 -5.36
N TYR A 17 -0.45 -8.20 -4.54
CA TYR A 17 -1.82 -8.60 -4.87
C TYR A 17 -2.78 -7.53 -4.39
N ALA A 18 -3.83 -7.21 -5.16
CA ALA A 18 -4.79 -6.19 -4.76
C ALA A 18 -6.24 -6.66 -4.88
N HIS A 19 -7.08 -6.20 -3.96
CA HIS A 19 -8.51 -6.43 -3.93
C HIS A 19 -9.26 -5.16 -3.51
N CYS A 20 -10.54 -5.06 -3.85
CA CYS A 20 -11.41 -4.10 -3.16
C CYS A 20 -11.49 -4.46 -1.67
N THR A 21 -11.44 -3.45 -0.80
CA THR A 21 -11.52 -3.63 0.64
C THR A 21 -12.84 -4.28 1.05
N LYS A 22 -12.78 -5.21 2.00
CA LYS A 22 -13.99 -5.88 2.52
C LYS A 22 -14.76 -4.93 3.44
N GLY A 23 -16.06 -4.82 3.24
CA GLY A 23 -16.97 -4.10 4.15
C GLY A 23 -16.97 -2.58 4.03
N ARG A 24 -16.07 -1.98 3.24
CA ARG A 24 -16.04 -0.53 2.96
C ARG A 24 -15.46 -0.23 1.58
N ALA A 25 -15.72 0.97 1.07
CA ALA A 25 -15.09 1.46 -0.14
C ALA A 25 -13.58 1.65 0.07
N GLY A 26 -12.79 1.30 -0.95
CA GLY A 26 -11.34 1.38 -0.92
C GLY A 26 -10.67 0.17 -1.58
N MET A 27 -9.35 0.14 -1.51
CA MET A 27 -8.53 -0.97 -2.00
C MET A 27 -7.57 -1.46 -0.92
N THR A 28 -7.34 -2.78 -0.91
CA THR A 28 -6.37 -3.42 -0.04
C THR A 28 -5.30 -4.07 -0.90
N LEU A 29 -4.05 -3.71 -0.64
CA LEU A 29 -2.85 -4.27 -1.25
C LEU A 29 -2.19 -5.23 -0.25
N LEU A 30 -1.83 -6.43 -0.70
CA LEU A 30 -0.99 -7.38 0.00
C LEU A 30 0.39 -7.35 -0.66
N LEU A 31 1.42 -7.07 0.13
CA LEU A 31 2.82 -7.11 -0.27
C LEU A 31 3.53 -8.24 0.47
N ILE A 32 4.27 -9.08 -0.25
CA ILE A 32 5.05 -10.19 0.32
C ILE A 32 6.49 -10.00 -0.11
N ASN A 33 7.36 -9.76 0.85
CA ASN A 33 8.80 -9.70 0.62
C ASN A 33 9.44 -11.03 1.00
N LEU A 34 9.93 -11.75 0.00
CA LEU A 34 10.62 -13.03 0.14
C LEU A 34 12.15 -12.89 0.18
N SER A 35 12.69 -11.67 0.09
CA SER A 35 14.12 -11.43 0.24
C SER A 35 14.52 -11.54 1.71
N ASN A 36 15.60 -12.25 1.98
CA ASN A 36 16.25 -12.37 3.29
C ASN A 36 16.99 -11.09 3.72
N GLU A 37 17.47 -10.29 2.77
CA GLU A 37 18.40 -9.18 3.02
C GLU A 37 17.84 -7.82 2.57
N THR A 38 16.93 -7.82 1.59
CA THR A 38 16.47 -6.57 0.97
C THR A 38 15.21 -6.05 1.64
N SER A 39 15.26 -4.81 2.12
CA SER A 39 14.05 -4.03 2.41
C SER A 39 13.60 -3.32 1.14
N PHE A 40 12.30 -3.36 0.83
CA PHE A 40 11.75 -2.65 -0.32
C PHE A 40 11.13 -1.33 0.08
N ILE A 41 11.31 -0.33 -0.77
CA ILE A 41 10.56 0.93 -0.72
C ILE A 41 9.66 0.95 -1.95
N ALA A 42 8.35 0.96 -1.75
CA ALA A 42 7.38 0.94 -2.83
C ALA A 42 6.57 2.24 -2.88
N GLN A 43 6.27 2.70 -4.09
CA GLN A 43 5.29 3.75 -4.35
C GLN A 43 4.10 3.14 -5.09
N VAL A 44 2.89 3.56 -4.74
CA VAL A 44 1.66 3.04 -5.34
C VAL A 44 1.06 4.13 -6.20
N GLU A 45 0.92 3.85 -7.49
CA GLU A 45 0.30 4.76 -8.45
C GLU A 45 -1.02 4.20 -8.97
N ASN A 46 -2.02 5.06 -9.15
CA ASN A 46 -3.28 4.68 -9.77
C ASN A 46 -3.24 4.93 -11.28
N THR A 47 -3.28 3.85 -12.07
CA THR A 47 -3.16 3.90 -13.53
C THR A 47 -4.47 4.13 -14.27
N MET A 48 -5.61 4.33 -13.59
CA MET A 48 -6.92 4.58 -14.22
C MET A 48 -6.95 5.82 -15.15
N ASN A 49 -5.92 6.67 -15.14
CA ASN A 49 -5.81 7.87 -15.97
C ASN A 49 -5.02 7.69 -17.28
N LYS A 50 -4.51 6.48 -17.62
CA LYS A 50 -3.74 6.28 -18.86
C LYS A 50 -4.57 6.40 -20.17
N GLY A 51 -5.90 6.54 -20.08
CA GLY A 51 -6.81 6.63 -21.23
C GLY A 51 -6.94 8.00 -21.93
N LEU A 52 -6.34 9.08 -21.42
CA LEU A 52 -6.51 10.43 -22.02
C LEU A 52 -5.38 10.83 -23.00
N HIS A 53 -4.41 9.95 -23.28
CA HIS A 53 -3.20 10.30 -24.06
C HIS A 53 -3.17 9.83 -25.52
N MET A 54 -4.24 9.22 -26.04
CA MET A 54 -4.36 8.86 -27.48
C MET A 54 -5.11 9.89 -28.34
N ALA A 55 -5.30 11.13 -27.87
CA ALA A 55 -5.98 12.19 -28.61
C ALA A 55 -5.30 13.56 -28.50
N LYS A 56 -4.02 13.68 -28.90
CA LYS A 56 -3.45 14.90 -29.52
C LYS A 56 -1.98 14.70 -29.87
N LYS A 57 -1.71 14.24 -31.08
CA LYS A 57 -0.46 14.54 -31.79
C LYS A 57 -0.66 15.92 -32.41
N VAL A 58 0.09 16.94 -31.97
CA VAL A 58 0.60 18.10 -32.74
C VAL A 58 1.30 19.09 -31.78
N LEU A 59 2.64 19.11 -31.89
CA LEU A 59 3.63 20.20 -31.75
C LEU A 59 3.51 21.30 -30.67
N SER A 60 4.60 21.40 -29.85
CA SER A 60 5.47 22.58 -29.62
C SER A 60 5.73 23.04 -28.17
N ARG A 61 7.05 23.08 -27.86
CA ARG A 61 7.85 24.06 -27.10
C ARG A 61 7.73 24.20 -25.56
N GLU A 62 8.92 24.30 -24.95
CA GLU A 62 9.28 24.37 -23.53
C GLU A 62 8.43 25.32 -22.67
N VAL A 63 7.87 24.80 -21.55
CA VAL A 63 7.39 25.60 -20.40
C VAL A 63 7.53 24.78 -19.09
N SER A 64 8.27 25.38 -18.14
CA SER A 64 8.43 25.14 -16.68
C SER A 64 7.99 23.81 -16.03
N PHE A 65 8.94 23.21 -15.31
CA PHE A 65 8.83 21.96 -14.54
C PHE A 65 7.95 22.03 -13.26
N THR A 66 7.38 23.18 -12.89
CA THR A 66 6.75 23.37 -11.57
C THR A 66 5.22 23.40 -11.57
N ASP A 67 4.55 23.52 -12.72
CA ASP A 67 3.07 23.58 -12.79
C ASP A 67 2.39 22.22 -12.96
N ARG A 68 3.14 21.14 -13.23
CA ARG A 68 2.60 19.77 -13.42
C ARG A 68 2.52 18.93 -12.14
N VAL A 69 3.31 19.25 -11.12
CA VAL A 69 3.41 18.42 -9.90
C VAL A 69 2.11 18.44 -9.08
N LYS A 70 1.32 19.52 -9.18
CA LYS A 70 0.07 19.66 -8.40
C LYS A 70 -1.12 18.83 -8.92
N LYS A 71 -1.03 18.17 -10.08
CA LYS A 71 -2.18 17.49 -10.72
C LYS A 71 -2.08 15.96 -10.79
N LEU A 72 -0.92 15.37 -10.46
CA LEU A 72 -0.61 13.96 -10.73
C LEU A 72 -0.90 12.98 -9.57
N VAL A 73 -1.34 13.45 -8.40
CA VAL A 73 -1.66 12.61 -7.22
C VAL A 73 -3.15 12.65 -6.84
N SER A 74 -4.01 12.90 -7.82
CA SER A 74 -5.41 13.24 -7.58
C SER A 74 -6.27 11.99 -7.35
N TRP A 75 -6.16 11.39 -6.17
CA TRP A 75 -7.35 10.87 -5.51
C TRP A 75 -8.22 12.06 -5.10
N VAL A 76 -8.85 12.65 -6.11
CA VAL A 76 -9.86 13.71 -5.97
C VAL A 76 -10.96 13.37 -6.96
N GLY A 77 -11.82 12.44 -6.53
CA GLY A 77 -13.21 12.45 -6.92
C GLY A 77 -13.98 13.20 -5.85
N SER A 78 -14.22 14.50 -6.07
CA SER A 78 -15.17 15.37 -5.34
C SER A 78 -15.13 15.42 -3.80
N LYS A 79 -14.61 16.55 -3.30
CA LYS A 79 -14.89 17.16 -1.98
C LYS A 79 -14.84 16.24 -0.76
N VAL A 80 -13.66 16.15 -0.14
CA VAL A 80 -13.58 15.95 1.32
C VAL A 80 -12.63 17.00 1.90
N SER A 81 -13.15 17.71 2.89
CA SER A 81 -12.51 18.78 3.64
C SER A 81 -11.25 18.28 4.35
N ASP A 82 -10.13 18.95 4.13
CA ASP A 82 -9.06 19.24 5.10
C ASP A 82 -8.77 18.16 6.17
N GLY A 83 -8.55 16.93 5.73
CA GLY A 83 -8.00 15.84 6.51
C GLY A 83 -7.09 15.07 5.57
N GLN A 84 -5.79 15.11 5.81
CA GLN A 84 -4.79 14.40 5.02
C GLN A 84 -5.21 12.92 4.93
N LEU A 85 -5.64 12.44 3.75
CA LEU A 85 -6.13 11.06 3.60
C LEU A 85 -5.08 10.09 4.15
N GLN A 86 -5.49 9.24 5.08
CA GLN A 86 -4.62 8.26 5.70
C GLN A 86 -4.94 6.86 5.17
N ARG A 87 -3.90 6.10 4.90
CA ARG A 87 -3.98 4.65 4.70
C ARG A 87 -3.65 3.94 6.00
N GLU A 88 -4.17 2.73 6.13
CA GLU A 88 -3.85 1.83 7.24
C GLU A 88 -2.80 0.82 6.78
N GLU A 89 -1.78 0.59 7.60
CA GLU A 89 -0.72 -0.39 7.35
C GLU A 89 -0.70 -1.45 8.45
N TYR A 90 -0.63 -2.71 8.03
CA TYR A 90 -0.56 -3.88 8.90
C TYR A 90 0.63 -4.74 8.47
N HIS A 91 1.77 -4.52 9.11
CA HIS A 91 3.02 -5.24 8.85
C HIS A 91 3.12 -6.45 9.77
N LEU A 92 3.25 -7.63 9.18
CA LEU A 92 3.40 -8.90 9.86
C LEU A 92 4.84 -9.39 9.75
N THR A 93 5.47 -9.60 10.90
CA THR A 93 6.82 -10.14 10.99
C THR A 93 6.87 -11.33 11.93
N PRO A 94 7.80 -12.28 11.71
CA PRO A 94 8.04 -13.33 12.69
C PRO A 94 8.57 -12.74 14.00
N LYS A 95 8.16 -13.31 15.14
CA LYS A 95 8.74 -12.95 16.42
C LYS A 95 10.27 -13.14 16.39
N ASP A 96 11.00 -12.12 16.86
CA ASP A 96 12.46 -12.10 16.93
C ASP A 96 13.16 -12.34 15.56
N GLY A 97 12.47 -12.13 14.44
CA GLY A 97 13.00 -12.40 13.11
C GLY A 97 13.05 -13.90 12.73
N ASN A 98 12.56 -14.80 13.59
CA ASN A 98 12.66 -16.25 13.38
C ASN A 98 11.47 -16.78 12.56
N LEU A 99 11.68 -17.15 11.30
CA LEU A 99 10.64 -17.70 10.42
C LEU A 99 10.00 -19.01 10.91
N HIS A 100 10.66 -19.75 11.80
CA HIS A 100 10.09 -20.95 12.41
C HIS A 100 9.25 -20.65 13.66
N SER A 101 9.19 -19.38 14.09
CA SER A 101 8.32 -18.95 15.17
C SER A 101 6.85 -19.21 14.82
N GLN A 102 6.11 -19.79 15.75
CA GLN A 102 4.66 -19.90 15.67
C GLN A 102 3.94 -18.63 16.15
N THR A 103 4.69 -17.57 16.44
CA THR A 103 4.17 -16.28 16.90
C THR A 103 4.54 -15.19 15.90
N VAL A 104 3.53 -14.42 15.52
CA VAL A 104 3.62 -13.28 14.60
C VAL A 104 3.49 -11.98 15.37
N MET A 105 4.19 -10.95 14.90
CA MET A 105 4.07 -9.59 15.37
C MET A 105 3.31 -8.76 14.34
N LEU A 106 2.33 -7.97 14.78
CA LEU A 106 1.65 -6.95 13.98
C LEU A 106 2.19 -5.58 14.35
N ASN A 107 2.78 -4.88 13.39
CA ASN A 107 3.31 -3.53 13.58
C ASN A 107 4.26 -3.44 14.79
N GLY A 108 5.05 -4.49 15.02
CA GLY A 108 5.96 -4.60 16.17
C GLY A 108 5.31 -5.04 17.49
N LYS A 109 4.00 -5.31 17.54
CA LYS A 109 3.29 -5.82 18.72
C LYS A 109 2.99 -7.31 18.56
N LEU A 110 3.22 -8.09 19.60
CA LEU A 110 2.97 -9.53 19.60
C LEU A 110 1.46 -9.82 19.46
N LEU A 111 1.07 -10.55 18.41
CA LEU A 111 -0.31 -11.04 18.27
C LEU A 111 -0.49 -12.30 19.09
N LYS A 112 -1.26 -12.20 20.18
CA LYS A 112 -1.61 -13.32 21.05
C LYS A 112 -3.08 -13.24 21.39
N ILE A 113 -3.74 -14.39 21.34
CA ILE A 113 -5.10 -14.54 21.86
C ILE A 113 -5.13 -14.31 23.36
N SER A 114 -6.26 -13.84 23.88
CA SER A 114 -6.46 -13.72 25.33
C SER A 114 -6.43 -15.11 25.99
N GLU A 115 -6.27 -15.15 27.32
CA GLU A 115 -6.31 -16.43 28.07
C GLU A 115 -7.63 -17.17 27.90
N VAL A 116 -8.71 -16.45 27.61
CA VAL A 116 -10.04 -17.00 27.35
C VAL A 116 -10.31 -17.25 25.85
N GLY A 117 -9.34 -16.99 24.97
CA GLY A 117 -9.40 -17.31 23.54
C GLY A 117 -9.90 -16.19 22.63
N ASP A 118 -10.02 -14.95 23.13
CA ASP A 118 -10.46 -13.82 22.30
C ASP A 118 -9.40 -13.43 21.28
N ILE A 119 -9.87 -13.04 20.09
CA ILE A 119 -9.02 -12.51 19.02
C ILE A 119 -8.61 -11.08 19.40
N PRO A 120 -7.31 -10.75 19.44
CA PRO A 120 -6.86 -9.40 19.77
C PRO A 120 -7.28 -8.41 18.68
N SER A 121 -7.46 -7.14 19.07
CA SER A 121 -7.65 -6.06 18.10
C SER A 121 -6.44 -5.96 17.16
N LEU A 122 -6.69 -5.88 15.86
CA LEU A 122 -5.65 -5.68 14.86
C LEU A 122 -5.50 -4.18 14.62
N GLU A 123 -4.55 -3.56 15.31
CA GLU A 123 -4.34 -2.11 15.23
C GLU A 123 -3.44 -1.73 14.03
N PRO A 124 -3.91 -0.84 13.13
CA PRO A 124 -3.08 -0.35 12.05
C PRO A 124 -2.06 0.70 12.50
N VAL A 125 -1.03 0.88 11.69
CA VAL A 125 -0.27 2.13 11.64
C VAL A 125 -0.91 3.02 10.58
N LEU A 126 -1.22 4.26 10.93
CA LEU A 126 -1.78 5.23 9.99
C LEU A 126 -0.65 6.00 9.31
N ALA A 127 -0.67 6.02 7.99
CA ALA A 127 0.30 6.73 7.16
C ALA A 127 -0.42 7.61 6.13
N SER A 128 0.24 8.66 5.64
CA SER A 128 -0.28 9.46 4.54
C SER A 128 -0.45 8.57 3.30
N VAL A 129 -1.52 8.72 2.52
CA VAL A 129 -1.68 7.95 1.27
C VAL A 129 -0.50 8.13 0.30
N ASN A 130 0.19 9.28 0.34
CA ASN A 130 1.29 9.63 -0.55
C ASN A 130 2.69 9.29 -0.02
N SER A 131 2.83 8.83 1.23
CA SER A 131 4.16 8.44 1.73
C SER A 131 4.64 7.14 1.07
N PRO A 132 5.94 6.91 0.90
CA PRO A 132 6.44 5.60 0.47
C PRO A 132 5.99 4.48 1.42
N LEU A 133 5.89 3.25 0.92
CA LEU A 133 5.70 2.04 1.70
C LEU A 133 7.06 1.41 1.99
N TYR A 134 7.28 0.96 3.22
CA TYR A 134 8.53 0.32 3.62
C TYR A 134 8.25 -1.13 4.01
N ILE A 135 8.80 -2.09 3.27
CA ILE A 135 8.54 -3.52 3.46
C ILE A 135 9.82 -4.21 3.91
N SER A 136 9.84 -4.69 5.15
CA SER A 136 11.00 -5.37 5.73
C SER A 136 11.31 -6.70 5.03
N PRO A 137 12.55 -7.22 5.12
CA PRO A 137 12.89 -8.55 4.62
C PRO A 137 12.01 -9.62 5.26
N LEU A 138 11.71 -10.70 4.51
CA LEU A 138 10.96 -11.87 4.97
C LEU A 138 9.66 -11.52 5.74
N SER A 139 8.88 -10.58 5.19
CA SER A 139 7.69 -10.03 5.84
C SER A 139 6.50 -9.94 4.89
N ILE A 140 5.33 -9.73 5.49
CA ILE A 140 4.07 -9.53 4.77
C ILE A 140 3.45 -8.24 5.26
N ALA A 141 2.90 -7.43 4.35
CA ALA A 141 2.18 -6.21 4.71
C ALA A 141 0.82 -6.14 4.02
N PHE A 142 -0.22 -5.77 4.78
CA PHE A 142 -1.50 -5.36 4.24
C PHE A 142 -1.62 -3.84 4.31
N ILE A 143 -1.88 -3.21 3.17
CA ILE A 143 -2.01 -1.76 3.05
C ILE A 143 -3.43 -1.46 2.58
N VAL A 144 -4.19 -0.72 3.38
CA VAL A 144 -5.59 -0.37 3.07
C VAL A 144 -5.67 1.11 2.73
N PHE A 145 -5.94 1.39 1.46
CA PHE A 145 -6.24 2.72 0.98
C PHE A 145 -7.76 2.95 1.06
N PRO A 146 -8.22 4.09 1.62
CA PRO A 146 -9.63 4.50 1.51
C PRO A 146 -10.08 4.72 0.03
N ASN A 147 -11.32 5.20 -0.19
CA ASN A 147 -11.86 5.54 -1.52
C ASN A 147 -12.04 7.02 -1.77
#